data_AF-A0A4Q3KRT1-F1
#
_entry.id   AF-A0A4Q3KRT1-F1
#
_cell.length_a   1.000
_cell.length_b   1.000
_cell.length_c   1.000
_cell.angle_alpha   90.00
_cell.angle_beta   90.00
_cell.angle_gamma   90.00
#
_symmetry.space_group_name_H-M   'P 1'
#
loop_
_entity.id
_entity.type
_entity.pdbx_description
1 polymer ?
#
loop_
_entity_poly.entity_id
_entity_poly.type
_entity_poly.pdbx_seq_one_letter_code
_entity_poly.pdbx_strand_id
1 'polypeptide(L)'
;MAALAAGLHGCTSLPREPQPDAFITGAAFARERIYVPPGAVFEALLVDVSRQDAPATVLGRQRIDPSGPAPFGLRIPYHSARILPKGRYAVRATVTVDGRLLFVTDASHPVLQDPAFRRVDVILQRVEPTRATIGAQVPLLQTYWRLLEIEEEPLNAPAQEGAAQPHLMLQADEPRVTGSGGCNRFLGDYALQGGNLEFASLVSTLRLCLDGGAAESRYLQTLRGVRSYAQQGRQLLLRGEDGKPLLRFEAVELGLQAPVEEDPPMLPQ
;
A
#
# COMPACT_ATOMS: atom_id res chain seq x y z
N MET A 1 -8.27 -67.84 1.81
CA MET A 1 -8.78 -66.81 0.87
C MET A 1 -8.20 -65.48 1.30
N ALA A 2 -7.30 -64.92 0.50
CA ALA A 2 -6.66 -63.64 0.75
C ALA A 2 -7.53 -62.50 0.19
N ALA A 3 -7.72 -61.43 0.97
CA ALA A 3 -8.34 -60.19 0.51
C ALA A 3 -7.28 -59.09 0.56
N LEU A 4 -6.73 -58.71 -0.60
CA LEU A 4 -5.98 -57.49 -0.79
C LEU A 4 -6.97 -56.34 -0.99
N ALA A 5 -6.98 -55.37 -0.07
CA ALA A 5 -7.61 -54.07 -0.31
C ALA A 5 -6.54 -53.06 -0.73
N ALA A 6 -6.50 -52.73 -2.01
CA ALA A 6 -5.65 -51.68 -2.56
C ALA A 6 -6.30 -50.31 -2.30
N GLY A 7 -5.74 -49.56 -1.34
CA GLY A 7 -6.10 -48.16 -1.11
C GLY A 7 -5.47 -47.26 -2.17
N LEU A 8 -6.27 -46.83 -3.15
CA LEU A 8 -5.93 -45.77 -4.10
C LEU A 8 -5.69 -44.47 -3.34
N HIS A 9 -4.43 -44.04 -3.26
CA HIS A 9 -4.06 -42.71 -2.78
C HIS A 9 -4.31 -41.70 -3.92
N GLY A 10 -5.45 -41.02 -3.87
CA GLY A 10 -5.70 -39.86 -4.73
C GLY A 10 -4.80 -38.72 -4.28
N CYS A 11 -3.76 -38.41 -5.06
CA CYS A 11 -3.05 -37.15 -4.94
C CYS A 11 -3.99 -36.04 -5.43
N THR A 12 -4.69 -35.36 -4.51
CA THR A 12 -5.35 -34.09 -4.80
C THR A 12 -4.26 -33.04 -5.01
N SER A 13 -3.86 -32.84 -6.25
CA SER A 13 -3.10 -31.66 -6.63
C SER A 13 -3.95 -30.43 -6.28
N LEU A 14 -3.43 -29.59 -5.39
CA LEU A 14 -3.99 -28.26 -5.12
C LEU A 14 -4.24 -27.55 -6.46
N PRO A 15 -5.34 -26.79 -6.60
CA PRO A 15 -5.59 -26.03 -7.82
C PRO A 15 -4.39 -25.12 -8.08
N ARG A 16 -3.62 -25.46 -9.12
CA ARG A 16 -2.47 -24.70 -9.56
C ARG A 16 -2.99 -23.32 -9.92
N GLU A 17 -2.55 -22.29 -9.21
CA GLU A 17 -2.80 -20.92 -9.65
C GLU A 17 -2.40 -20.83 -11.13
N PRO A 18 -3.25 -20.25 -11.98
CA PRO A 18 -2.94 -20.15 -13.40
C PRO A 18 -1.55 -19.51 -13.53
N GLN A 19 -0.75 -19.99 -14.49
CA GLN A 19 0.56 -19.37 -14.74
C GLN A 19 0.34 -17.97 -15.32
N PRO A 20 1.20 -16.98 -14.98
CA PRO A 20 1.11 -15.66 -15.58
C PRO A 20 1.25 -15.77 -17.11
N ASP A 21 0.42 -15.04 -17.84
CA ASP A 21 0.37 -15.03 -19.31
C ASP A 21 0.98 -13.74 -19.89
N ALA A 22 1.38 -12.80 -19.03
CA ALA A 22 1.96 -11.53 -19.41
C ALA A 22 2.97 -11.01 -18.37
N PHE A 23 3.85 -10.11 -18.82
CA PHE A 23 4.86 -9.47 -17.99
C PHE A 23 4.89 -7.97 -18.25
N ILE A 24 5.04 -7.18 -17.18
CA ILE A 24 5.51 -5.80 -17.28
C ILE A 24 7.03 -5.81 -17.21
N THR A 25 7.67 -5.17 -18.17
CA THR A 25 9.14 -5.16 -18.32
C THR A 25 9.72 -3.75 -18.16
N GLY A 26 11.03 -3.64 -17.97
CA GLY A 26 11.73 -2.36 -17.86
C GLY A 26 12.88 -2.44 -16.87
N ALA A 27 13.23 -1.33 -16.26
CA ALA A 27 14.23 -1.27 -15.21
C ALA A 27 13.88 -0.24 -14.13
N ALA A 28 14.28 -0.53 -12.89
CA ALA A 28 14.25 0.41 -11.77
C ALA A 28 15.65 1.02 -11.57
N PHE A 29 15.74 2.33 -11.74
CA PHE A 29 16.98 3.09 -11.62
C PHE A 29 17.03 3.84 -10.29
N ALA A 30 18.20 3.94 -9.69
CA ALA A 30 18.43 4.86 -8.59
C ALA A 30 18.78 6.25 -9.15
N ARG A 31 18.17 7.31 -8.59
CA ARG A 31 18.40 8.69 -9.04
C ARG A 31 19.84 9.18 -8.80
N GLU A 32 20.49 8.61 -7.80
CA GLU A 32 21.87 8.92 -7.40
C GLU A 32 22.72 7.64 -7.45
N ARG A 33 24.05 7.76 -7.30
CA ARG A 33 24.91 6.58 -7.06
C ARG A 33 24.68 6.08 -5.64
N ILE A 34 23.66 5.24 -5.50
CA ILE A 34 23.26 4.72 -4.20
C ILE A 34 23.95 3.37 -3.96
N TYR A 35 24.59 3.23 -2.80
CA TYR A 35 25.00 1.94 -2.26
C TYR A 35 23.76 1.16 -1.80
N VAL A 36 23.52 0.02 -2.44
CA VAL A 36 22.51 -0.95 -2.00
C VAL A 36 23.20 -1.94 -1.05
N PRO A 37 22.81 -2.00 0.23
CA PRO A 37 23.44 -2.91 1.18
C PRO A 37 23.27 -4.39 0.77
N PRO A 38 24.25 -5.26 1.07
CA PRO A 38 24.08 -6.71 0.98
C PRO A 38 22.85 -7.15 1.78
N GLY A 39 22.10 -8.12 1.25
CA GLY A 39 20.87 -8.59 1.89
C GLY A 39 19.66 -7.67 1.71
N ALA A 40 19.81 -6.54 1.00
CA ALA A 40 18.65 -5.75 0.61
C ALA A 40 17.76 -6.53 -0.35
N VAL A 41 16.45 -6.36 -0.20
CA VAL A 41 15.42 -7.03 -1.01
C VAL A 41 14.72 -6.00 -1.88
N PHE A 42 14.66 -6.26 -3.18
CA PHE A 42 13.92 -5.45 -4.14
C PHE A 42 12.55 -6.08 -4.38
N GLU A 43 11.49 -5.27 -4.33
CA GLU A 43 10.14 -5.68 -4.67
C GLU A 43 9.52 -4.69 -5.65
N ALA A 44 8.88 -5.21 -6.70
CA ALA A 44 8.13 -4.42 -7.66
C ALA A 44 6.71 -4.99 -7.82
N LEU A 45 5.72 -4.12 -7.78
CA LEU A 45 4.30 -4.43 -7.79
C LEU A 45 3.64 -3.79 -9.01
N LEU A 46 2.83 -4.55 -9.72
CA LEU A 46 1.81 -3.99 -10.62
C LEU A 46 0.54 -3.80 -9.81
N VAL A 47 0.04 -2.57 -9.71
CA VAL A 47 -1.14 -2.24 -8.93
C VAL A 47 -2.24 -1.61 -9.78
N ASP A 48 -3.48 -1.98 -9.50
CA ASP A 48 -4.69 -1.31 -9.98
C ASP A 48 -5.02 -0.12 -9.07
N VAL A 49 -4.99 1.08 -9.66
CA VAL A 49 -5.29 2.38 -9.04
C VAL A 49 -6.52 3.03 -9.67
N SER A 50 -7.40 2.22 -10.30
CA SER A 50 -8.61 2.71 -10.95
C SER A 50 -9.58 3.36 -9.98
N ARG A 51 -9.65 2.85 -8.74
CA ARG A 51 -10.52 3.37 -7.67
C ARG A 51 -9.75 4.34 -6.78
N GLN A 52 -10.28 5.56 -6.63
CA GLN A 52 -9.63 6.62 -5.84
C GLN A 52 -9.87 6.48 -4.32
N ASP A 53 -11.00 5.91 -3.92
CA ASP A 53 -11.42 5.79 -2.50
C ASP A 53 -11.39 4.34 -2.02
N ALA A 54 -10.51 3.53 -2.59
CA ALA A 54 -10.31 2.15 -2.19
C ALA A 54 -8.81 1.83 -2.21
N PRO A 55 -8.35 0.90 -1.37
CA PRO A 55 -6.97 0.46 -1.44
C PRO A 55 -6.64 -0.09 -2.82
N ALA A 56 -5.40 0.14 -3.26
CA ALA A 56 -4.90 -0.38 -4.52
C ALA A 56 -4.88 -1.91 -4.50
N THR A 57 -5.17 -2.53 -5.64
CA THR A 57 -5.15 -3.99 -5.77
C THR A 57 -3.86 -4.44 -6.47
N VAL A 58 -3.05 -5.26 -5.81
CA VAL A 58 -1.85 -5.89 -6.38
C VAL A 58 -2.26 -6.96 -7.38
N LEU A 59 -1.88 -6.74 -8.64
CA LEU A 59 -2.15 -7.64 -9.77
C LEU A 59 -0.97 -8.55 -10.11
N GLY A 60 0.24 -8.18 -9.66
CA GLY A 60 1.48 -8.89 -9.92
C GLY A 60 2.59 -8.43 -8.98
N ARG A 61 3.51 -9.34 -8.65
CA ARG A 61 4.66 -9.08 -7.78
C ARG A 61 5.91 -9.72 -8.36
N GLN A 62 7.00 -8.97 -8.39
CA GLN A 62 8.35 -9.46 -8.57
C GLN A 62 9.13 -9.17 -7.30
N ARG A 63 9.83 -10.18 -6.78
CA ARG A 63 10.73 -10.04 -5.63
C ARG A 63 12.11 -10.58 -6.00
N ILE A 64 13.17 -9.84 -5.67
CA ILE A 64 14.57 -10.22 -5.87
C ILE A 64 15.28 -10.14 -4.52
N ASP A 65 15.78 -11.27 -4.05
CA ASP A 65 16.35 -11.46 -2.72
C ASP A 65 17.55 -12.42 -2.79
N PRO A 66 18.80 -11.95 -2.61
CA PRO A 66 19.20 -10.55 -2.44
C PRO A 66 19.08 -9.77 -3.76
N SER A 67 18.80 -8.46 -3.66
CA SER A 67 18.51 -7.58 -4.80
C SER A 67 19.71 -7.31 -5.72
N GLY A 68 20.93 -7.29 -5.17
CA GLY A 68 22.13 -6.87 -5.90
C GLY A 68 22.19 -5.35 -6.13
N PRO A 69 23.11 -4.86 -6.98
CA PRO A 69 23.20 -3.44 -7.30
C PRO A 69 22.13 -2.99 -8.30
N ALA A 70 21.72 -1.72 -8.23
CA ALA A 70 20.91 -1.09 -9.26
C ALA A 70 21.70 -0.91 -10.58
N PRO A 71 21.04 -0.86 -11.76
CA PRO A 71 19.59 -0.92 -11.97
C PRO A 71 19.00 -2.33 -11.82
N PHE A 72 17.77 -2.41 -11.30
CA PHE A 72 17.05 -3.67 -11.14
C PHE A 72 16.19 -3.96 -12.37
N GLY A 73 16.35 -5.12 -12.99
CA GLY A 73 15.53 -5.52 -14.14
C GLY A 73 14.09 -5.81 -13.73
N LEU A 74 13.12 -5.09 -14.33
CA LEU A 74 11.70 -5.32 -14.11
C LEU A 74 11.19 -6.42 -15.02
N ARG A 75 10.50 -7.39 -14.41
CA ARG A 75 9.76 -8.48 -15.05
C ARG A 75 8.64 -8.93 -14.12
N ILE A 76 7.60 -8.10 -14.01
CA ILE A 76 6.48 -8.33 -13.09
C ILE A 76 5.45 -9.24 -13.75
N PRO A 77 5.24 -10.48 -13.27
CA PRO A 77 4.24 -11.39 -13.80
C PRO A 77 2.83 -10.93 -13.43
N TYR A 78 1.88 -11.04 -14.37
CA TYR A 78 0.46 -10.80 -14.10
C TYR A 78 -0.44 -11.63 -15.04
N HIS A 79 -1.74 -11.63 -14.75
CA HIS A 79 -2.77 -12.21 -15.61
C HIS A 79 -3.46 -11.14 -16.43
N SER A 80 -3.41 -11.27 -17.75
CA SER A 80 -4.03 -10.33 -18.69
C SER A 80 -5.54 -10.20 -18.49
N ALA A 81 -6.21 -11.28 -18.08
CA ALA A 81 -7.64 -11.30 -17.74
C ALA A 81 -8.03 -10.39 -16.56
N ARG A 82 -7.07 -10.00 -15.70
CA ARG A 82 -7.31 -9.03 -14.60
C ARG A 82 -7.24 -7.57 -15.07
N ILE A 83 -6.83 -7.32 -16.32
CA ILE A 83 -6.77 -5.98 -16.88
C ILE A 83 -8.13 -5.63 -17.47
N LEU A 84 -8.81 -4.70 -16.81
CA LEU A 84 -10.08 -4.14 -17.25
C LEU A 84 -9.90 -3.06 -18.33
N PRO A 85 -10.85 -2.94 -19.28
CA PRO A 85 -10.93 -1.80 -20.18
C PRO A 85 -11.03 -0.48 -19.40
N LYS A 86 -10.24 0.52 -19.81
CA LYS A 86 -10.15 1.84 -19.13
C LYS A 86 -9.62 1.80 -17.69
N GLY A 87 -9.06 0.68 -17.24
CA GLY A 87 -8.38 0.60 -15.95
C GLY A 87 -7.13 1.48 -15.92
N ARG A 88 -6.74 1.90 -14.72
CA ARG A 88 -5.51 2.67 -14.46
C ARG A 88 -4.57 1.81 -13.64
N TYR A 89 -3.39 1.57 -14.17
CA TYR A 89 -2.38 0.72 -13.54
C TYR A 89 -1.08 1.49 -13.36
N ALA A 90 -0.37 1.17 -12.29
CA ALA A 90 0.93 1.73 -12.01
C ALA A 90 1.90 0.65 -11.55
N VAL A 91 3.19 0.88 -11.78
CA VAL A 91 4.26 0.11 -11.14
C VAL A 91 4.72 0.86 -9.91
N ARG A 92 4.85 0.13 -8.80
CA ARG A 92 5.49 0.61 -7.58
C ARG A 92 6.66 -0.29 -7.27
N ALA A 93 7.73 0.27 -6.75
CA ALA A 93 8.88 -0.52 -6.35
C ALA A 93 9.46 -0.01 -5.04
N THR A 94 9.97 -0.94 -4.24
CA THR A 94 10.63 -0.67 -2.98
C THR A 94 11.92 -1.49 -2.88
N VAL A 95 12.84 -1.00 -2.06
CA VAL A 95 13.99 -1.77 -1.59
C VAL A 95 13.99 -1.71 -0.08
N THR A 96 14.08 -2.86 0.57
CA THR A 96 14.13 -2.97 2.03
C THR A 96 15.42 -3.66 2.48
N VAL A 97 15.88 -3.38 3.70
CA VAL A 97 16.93 -4.14 4.38
C VAL A 97 16.48 -4.43 5.80
N ASP A 98 16.55 -5.69 6.24
CA ASP A 98 16.03 -6.11 7.56
C ASP A 98 14.58 -5.65 7.80
N GLY A 99 13.77 -5.64 6.73
CA GLY A 99 12.39 -5.15 6.73
C GLY A 99 12.23 -3.62 6.74
N ARG A 100 13.30 -2.83 6.86
CA ARG A 100 13.22 -1.36 6.83
C ARG A 100 13.28 -0.82 5.41
N LEU A 101 12.40 0.13 5.09
CA LEU A 101 12.35 0.77 3.78
C LEU A 101 13.58 1.65 3.54
N LEU A 102 14.32 1.38 2.46
CA LEU A 102 15.49 2.16 2.04
C LEU A 102 15.20 3.00 0.80
N PHE A 103 14.56 2.41 -0.21
CA PHE A 103 14.23 3.06 -1.46
C PHE A 103 12.77 2.81 -1.82
N VAL A 104 12.17 3.78 -2.49
CA VAL A 104 10.81 3.72 -3.03
C VAL A 104 10.76 4.46 -4.36
N THR A 105 9.83 4.12 -5.23
CA THR A 105 9.51 4.94 -6.41
C THR A 105 9.26 6.41 -6.04
N ASP A 106 9.78 7.32 -6.85
CA ASP A 106 9.72 8.77 -6.61
C ASP A 106 8.35 9.39 -6.85
N ALA A 107 7.63 8.87 -7.83
CA ALA A 107 6.37 9.38 -8.35
C ALA A 107 5.45 8.22 -8.76
N SER A 108 4.28 8.55 -9.32
CA SER A 108 3.44 7.58 -10.01
C SER A 108 4.10 7.13 -11.32
N HIS A 109 4.22 5.83 -11.54
CA HIS A 109 4.76 5.23 -12.76
C HIS A 109 3.66 4.47 -13.51
N PRO A 110 2.81 5.16 -14.29
CA PRO A 110 1.67 4.54 -14.95
C PRO A 110 2.12 3.59 -16.08
N VAL A 111 1.36 2.50 -16.27
CA VAL A 111 1.63 1.49 -17.30
C VAL A 111 0.31 1.00 -17.92
N LEU A 112 0.38 0.33 -19.07
CA LEU A 112 -0.78 -0.20 -19.80
C LEU A 112 -1.79 0.89 -20.22
N GLN A 113 -1.33 2.12 -20.43
CA GLN A 113 -2.15 3.20 -21.00
C GLN A 113 -2.56 2.88 -22.44
N ASP A 114 -1.68 2.21 -23.17
CA ASP A 114 -1.95 1.52 -24.40
C ASP A 114 -1.65 0.03 -24.17
N PRO A 115 -2.64 -0.88 -24.33
CA PRO A 115 -2.47 -2.32 -24.09
C PRO A 115 -1.33 -2.98 -24.87
N ALA A 116 -0.86 -2.36 -25.96
CA ALA A 116 0.29 -2.83 -26.74
C ALA A 116 1.62 -2.61 -26.01
N PHE A 117 1.71 -1.63 -25.10
CA PHE A 117 2.95 -1.27 -24.41
C PHE A 117 2.97 -1.78 -22.96
N ARG A 118 3.85 -2.75 -22.70
CA ARG A 118 4.04 -3.41 -21.40
C ARG A 118 5.42 -3.14 -20.83
N ARG A 119 5.92 -1.93 -21.03
CA ARG A 119 7.22 -1.48 -20.57
C ARG A 119 7.09 -0.18 -19.78
N VAL A 120 7.76 -0.12 -18.64
CA VAL A 120 7.90 1.09 -17.82
C VAL A 120 9.23 1.04 -17.09
N ASP A 121 9.97 2.13 -17.17
CA ASP A 121 11.18 2.32 -16.37
C ASP A 121 10.81 3.20 -15.18
N VAL A 122 11.27 2.86 -13.98
CA VAL A 122 10.92 3.57 -12.74
C VAL A 122 12.16 4.17 -12.09
N ILE A 123 11.96 5.27 -11.37
CA ILE A 123 13.03 5.95 -10.62
C ILE A 123 12.80 5.72 -9.13
N LEU A 124 13.85 5.29 -8.44
CA LEU A 124 13.88 5.09 -7.00
C LEU A 124 14.55 6.29 -6.33
N GLN A 125 13.91 6.76 -5.27
CA GLN A 125 14.43 7.74 -4.33
C GLN A 125 14.71 7.12 -2.97
N ARG A 126 15.67 7.71 -2.26
CA ARG A 126 16.02 7.31 -0.90
C ARG A 126 14.94 7.76 0.08
N VAL A 127 14.60 6.89 1.01
CA VAL A 127 13.85 7.26 2.22
C VAL A 127 14.88 7.71 3.26
N GLU A 128 14.79 8.96 3.67
CA GLU A 128 15.67 9.50 4.70
C GLU A 128 15.40 8.79 6.03
N PRO A 129 16.42 8.23 6.70
CA PRO A 129 16.26 7.50 7.97
C PRO A 129 16.12 8.49 9.13
N THR A 130 14.95 9.08 9.26
CA THR A 130 14.60 9.98 10.37
C THR A 130 13.89 9.20 11.47
N ARG A 131 13.69 9.83 12.64
CA ARG A 131 12.83 9.23 13.70
C ARG A 131 11.42 8.93 13.21
N ALA A 132 10.91 9.67 12.22
CA ALA A 132 9.58 9.47 11.67
C ALA A 132 9.49 8.25 10.75
N THR A 133 10.61 7.78 10.18
CA THR A 133 10.63 6.75 9.11
C THR A 133 11.49 5.55 9.43
N ILE A 134 12.27 5.55 10.52
CA ILE A 134 13.21 4.48 10.88
C ILE A 134 12.55 3.10 11.03
N GLY A 135 11.26 3.08 11.38
CA GLY A 135 10.46 1.86 11.49
C GLY A 135 9.59 1.55 10.27
N ALA A 136 9.63 2.37 9.22
CA ALA A 136 8.72 2.21 8.08
C ALA A 136 9.03 0.93 7.27
N GLN A 137 7.99 0.12 7.03
CA GLN A 137 8.03 -1.01 6.10
C GLN A 137 7.40 -0.67 4.75
N VAL A 138 6.55 0.36 4.71
CA VAL A 138 5.81 0.81 3.53
C VAL A 138 6.04 2.29 3.27
N PRO A 139 5.93 2.73 2.01
CA PRO A 139 6.00 4.15 1.68
C PRO A 139 4.96 4.98 2.42
N LEU A 140 5.30 6.22 2.78
CA LEU A 140 4.32 7.17 3.30
C LEU A 140 3.36 7.64 2.19
N LEU A 141 3.93 8.04 1.06
CA LEU A 141 3.22 8.53 -0.13
C LEU A 141 2.67 7.36 -0.93
N GLN A 142 1.59 7.61 -1.67
CA GLN A 142 0.90 6.62 -2.51
C GLN A 142 0.33 5.41 -1.74
N THR A 143 0.37 5.42 -0.40
CA THR A 143 -0.19 4.37 0.44
C THR A 143 -1.60 4.73 0.88
N TYR A 144 -2.51 3.75 0.84
CA TYR A 144 -3.86 3.89 1.38
C TYR A 144 -3.80 3.70 2.90
N TRP A 145 -3.95 4.79 3.64
CA TRP A 145 -3.93 4.82 5.10
C TRP A 145 -5.34 4.82 5.64
N ARG A 146 -5.75 3.68 6.20
CA ARG A 146 -7.06 3.47 6.80
C ARG A 146 -7.04 3.90 8.26
N LEU A 147 -7.98 4.76 8.65
CA LEU A 147 -8.06 5.31 9.99
C LEU A 147 -8.51 4.25 10.99
N LEU A 148 -7.84 4.19 12.14
CA LEU A 148 -8.13 3.27 13.24
C LEU A 148 -8.66 4.04 14.47
N GLU A 149 -8.02 5.16 14.81
CA GLU A 149 -8.31 5.92 16.03
C GLU A 149 -8.25 7.43 15.77
N ILE A 150 -9.08 8.18 16.50
CA ILE A 150 -9.05 9.65 16.57
C ILE A 150 -8.91 10.04 18.04
N GLU A 151 -7.85 10.77 18.37
CA GLU A 151 -7.55 11.26 19.74
C GLU A 151 -7.62 10.13 20.78
N GLU A 152 -7.01 8.98 20.47
CA GLU A 152 -6.98 7.76 21.30
C GLU A 152 -8.35 7.06 21.49
N GLU A 153 -9.40 7.53 20.82
CA GLU A 153 -10.68 6.83 20.75
C GLU A 153 -10.72 5.95 19.48
N PRO A 154 -10.94 4.62 19.62
CA PRO A 154 -11.10 3.75 18.48
C PRO A 154 -12.38 4.10 17.72
N LEU A 155 -12.33 3.97 16.39
CA LEU A 155 -13.51 4.07 15.56
C LEU A 155 -14.44 2.88 15.82
N ASN A 156 -15.34 3.03 16.80
CA ASN A 156 -16.39 2.07 17.13
C ASN A 156 -17.53 2.15 16.12
N ALA A 157 -17.26 1.83 14.85
CA ALA A 157 -18.32 1.67 13.86
C ALA A 157 -17.97 0.47 12.97
N PRO A 158 -18.78 -0.61 12.95
CA PRO A 158 -18.76 -1.49 11.79
C PRO A 158 -19.06 -0.59 10.59
N ALA A 159 -18.28 -0.74 9.51
CA ALA A 159 -18.57 -0.04 8.26
C ALA A 159 -20.04 -0.31 7.93
N GLN A 160 -20.90 0.72 8.00
CA GLN A 160 -22.27 0.59 7.53
C GLN A 160 -22.20 0.02 6.11
N GLU A 161 -23.10 -0.89 5.72
CA GLU A 161 -23.12 -1.45 4.38
C GLU A 161 -23.08 -0.30 3.34
N GLY A 162 -21.97 -0.19 2.61
CA GLY A 162 -21.72 0.87 1.62
C GLY A 162 -20.94 2.11 2.09
N ALA A 163 -20.67 2.28 3.39
CA ALA A 163 -19.80 3.34 3.90
C ALA A 163 -18.32 2.94 3.76
N ALA A 164 -17.55 3.71 2.99
CA ALA A 164 -16.11 3.51 2.89
C ALA A 164 -15.46 3.80 4.25
N GLN A 165 -14.49 2.99 4.68
CA GLN A 165 -13.79 3.28 5.93
C GLN A 165 -13.02 4.61 5.81
N PRO A 166 -13.02 5.46 6.86
CA PRO A 166 -12.27 6.70 6.81
C PRO A 166 -10.79 6.44 6.50
N HIS A 167 -10.22 7.24 5.61
CA HIS A 167 -8.87 7.02 5.12
C HIS A 167 -8.27 8.31 4.57
N LEU A 168 -6.97 8.25 4.28
CA LEU A 168 -6.27 9.23 3.46
C LEU A 168 -5.22 8.55 2.58
N MET A 169 -4.80 9.28 1.55
CA MET A 169 -3.66 8.96 0.71
C MET A 169 -2.95 10.26 0.33
N LEU A 170 -1.63 10.27 0.53
CA LEU A 170 -0.76 11.39 0.16
C LEU A 170 -0.25 11.16 -1.26
N GLN A 171 -0.49 12.12 -2.15
CA GLN A 171 -0.02 12.05 -3.54
C GLN A 171 1.49 12.31 -3.62
N ALA A 172 2.19 11.67 -4.57
CA ALA A 172 3.64 11.87 -4.74
C ALA A 172 3.96 12.89 -5.84
N ASP A 173 3.14 12.92 -6.90
CA ASP A 173 3.34 13.79 -8.05
C ASP A 173 3.09 15.26 -7.72
N GLU A 174 2.15 15.51 -6.80
CA GLU A 174 1.78 16.82 -6.29
C GLU A 174 1.58 16.73 -4.77
N PRO A 175 1.84 17.80 -3.99
CA PRO A 175 1.68 17.82 -2.54
C PRO A 175 0.20 17.91 -2.13
N ARG A 176 -0.60 16.93 -2.56
CA ARG A 176 -2.05 16.85 -2.34
C ARG A 176 -2.41 15.65 -1.50
N VAL A 177 -3.36 15.82 -0.59
CA VAL A 177 -3.99 14.73 0.15
C VAL A 177 -5.39 14.50 -0.39
N THR A 178 -5.76 13.23 -0.51
CA THR A 178 -7.12 12.79 -0.86
C THR A 178 -7.58 11.78 0.17
N GLY A 179 -8.87 11.77 0.52
CA GLY A 179 -9.39 10.75 1.42
C GLY A 179 -10.90 10.81 1.57
N SER A 180 -11.39 10.00 2.51
CA SER A 180 -12.79 9.97 2.92
C SER A 180 -12.88 10.06 4.43
N GLY A 181 -13.83 10.84 4.94
CA GLY A 181 -14.22 10.83 6.35
C GLY A 181 -15.30 9.80 6.69
N GLY A 182 -15.54 8.84 5.79
CA GLY A 182 -16.58 7.83 5.91
C GLY A 182 -17.79 8.15 5.04
N CYS A 183 -18.41 9.30 5.31
CA CYS A 183 -19.56 9.76 4.55
C CYS A 183 -19.21 10.70 3.40
N ASN A 184 -18.22 11.58 3.52
CA ASN A 184 -17.80 12.46 2.43
C ASN A 184 -16.34 12.30 2.08
N ARG A 185 -16.02 12.68 0.85
CA ARG A 185 -14.65 12.72 0.35
C ARG A 185 -14.09 14.10 0.61
N PHE A 186 -12.80 14.15 0.91
CA PHE A 186 -12.07 15.38 1.09
C PHE A 186 -10.81 15.39 0.23
N LEU A 187 -10.36 16.60 -0.06
CA LEU A 187 -9.08 16.90 -0.70
C LEU A 187 -8.44 18.08 0.02
N GLY A 188 -7.12 18.19 -0.08
CA GLY A 188 -6.38 19.34 0.39
C GLY A 188 -4.94 19.25 -0.03
N ASP A 189 -4.13 20.11 0.55
CA ASP A 189 -2.70 20.18 0.32
C ASP A 189 -1.96 19.66 1.57
N TYR A 190 -0.73 19.21 1.39
CA TYR A 190 0.13 18.88 2.52
C TYR A 190 1.54 19.43 2.32
N ALA A 191 2.22 19.76 3.41
CA ALA A 191 3.64 20.04 3.43
C ALA A 191 4.36 18.92 4.18
N LEU A 192 5.37 18.32 3.55
CA LEU A 192 6.18 17.25 4.13
C LEU A 192 7.65 17.66 4.14
N GLN A 193 8.27 17.69 5.31
CA GLN A 193 9.70 17.97 5.44
C GLN A 193 10.29 17.19 6.62
N GLY A 194 11.15 16.21 6.30
CA GLY A 194 11.71 15.32 7.33
C GLY A 194 10.62 14.58 8.10
N GLY A 195 10.50 14.87 9.40
CA GLY A 195 9.46 14.31 10.28
C GLY A 195 8.21 15.18 10.44
N ASN A 196 8.15 16.34 9.79
CA ASN A 196 7.02 17.25 9.87
C ASN A 196 6.03 16.97 8.73
N LEU A 197 4.75 16.96 9.08
CA LEU A 197 3.64 16.83 8.15
C LEU A 197 2.54 17.80 8.57
N GLU A 198 2.14 18.67 7.66
CA GLU A 198 1.08 19.65 7.90
C GLU A 198 0.06 19.59 6.78
N PHE A 199 -1.22 19.69 7.12
CA PHE A 199 -2.31 19.72 6.16
C PHE A 199 -2.85 21.14 6.00
N ALA A 200 -3.13 21.54 4.77
CA ALA A 200 -3.68 22.83 4.42
C ALA A 200 -4.86 22.66 3.44
N SER A 201 -5.68 23.71 3.31
CA SER A 201 -6.74 23.79 2.29
C SER A 201 -7.71 22.59 2.27
N LEU A 202 -7.97 21.95 3.41
CA LEU A 202 -8.86 20.79 3.49
C LEU A 202 -10.31 21.20 3.17
N VAL A 203 -10.81 20.69 2.04
CA VAL A 203 -12.20 20.87 1.57
C VAL A 203 -12.88 19.51 1.45
N SER A 204 -14.14 19.42 1.87
CA SER A 204 -14.96 18.20 1.81
C SER A 204 -16.16 18.41 0.89
N THR A 205 -16.60 17.34 0.25
CA THR A 205 -17.89 17.31 -0.48
C THR A 205 -19.04 17.26 0.53
N LEU A 206 -20.21 17.79 0.18
CA LEU A 206 -21.39 17.69 1.06
C LEU A 206 -22.35 16.59 0.56
N ARG A 207 -22.46 15.50 1.32
CA ARG A 207 -23.54 14.49 1.23
C ARG A 207 -24.29 14.44 2.55
N LEU A 208 -25.57 14.13 2.48
CA LEU A 208 -26.43 13.91 3.65
C LEU A 208 -26.14 12.52 4.24
N CYS A 209 -25.65 12.49 5.49
CA CYS A 209 -25.37 11.28 6.26
C CYS A 209 -26.45 11.08 7.33
N LEU A 210 -26.87 9.84 7.59
CA LEU A 210 -27.90 9.53 8.59
C LEU A 210 -27.48 9.88 10.03
N ASP A 211 -26.17 9.90 10.30
CA ASP A 211 -25.56 10.21 11.60
C ASP A 211 -25.10 11.68 11.72
N GLY A 212 -25.43 12.53 10.74
CA GLY A 212 -25.10 13.95 10.76
C GLY A 212 -23.62 14.29 10.52
N GLY A 213 -22.76 13.32 10.17
CA GLY A 213 -21.37 13.59 9.77
C GLY A 213 -20.45 14.09 10.90
N ALA A 214 -20.80 13.83 12.17
CA ALA A 214 -20.02 14.27 13.32
C ALA A 214 -18.61 13.66 13.33
N ALA A 215 -18.49 12.36 13.01
CA ALA A 215 -17.20 11.67 12.93
C ALA A 215 -16.28 12.24 11.85
N GLU A 216 -16.84 12.57 10.67
CA GLU A 216 -16.10 13.25 9.61
C GLU A 216 -15.61 14.63 10.07
N SER A 217 -16.51 15.43 10.66
CA SER A 217 -16.18 16.79 11.10
C SER A 217 -15.06 16.78 12.13
N ARG A 218 -15.12 15.84 13.09
CA ARG A 218 -14.05 15.61 14.06
C ARG A 218 -12.76 15.22 13.35
N TYR A 219 -12.79 14.24 12.47
CA TYR A 219 -11.61 13.79 11.72
C TYR A 219 -10.92 14.90 10.94
N LEU A 220 -11.67 15.68 10.14
CA LEU A 220 -11.13 16.79 9.37
C LEU A 220 -10.58 17.92 10.26
N GLN A 221 -11.22 18.17 11.41
CA GLN A 221 -10.72 19.13 12.37
C GLN A 221 -9.41 18.68 13.01
N THR A 222 -9.32 17.40 13.40
CA THR A 222 -8.10 16.80 13.96
C THR A 222 -6.95 16.82 12.94
N LEU A 223 -7.22 16.56 11.65
CA LEU A 223 -6.20 16.65 10.59
C LEU A 223 -5.53 18.04 10.52
N ARG A 224 -6.27 19.13 10.76
CA ARG A 224 -5.71 20.51 10.77
C ARG A 224 -4.71 20.74 11.92
N GLY A 225 -4.82 19.95 12.99
CA GLY A 225 -3.93 20.02 14.15
C GLY A 225 -2.60 19.27 13.97
N VAL A 226 -2.44 18.48 12.90
CA VAL A 226 -1.24 17.66 12.69
C VAL A 226 -0.03 18.56 12.37
N ARG A 227 1.10 18.26 13.03
CA ARG A 227 2.40 18.92 12.82
C ARG A 227 3.53 17.93 12.52
N SER A 228 3.39 16.68 12.96
CA SER A 228 4.40 15.65 12.74
C SER A 228 3.79 14.27 12.54
N TYR A 229 4.60 13.35 12.04
CA TYR A 229 4.21 11.96 11.83
C TYR A 229 5.28 10.98 12.32
N ALA A 230 4.89 9.72 12.50
CA ALA A 230 5.79 8.61 12.73
C ALA A 230 5.22 7.32 12.14
N GLN A 231 6.08 6.55 11.48
CA GLN A 231 5.77 5.24 10.93
C GLN A 231 6.44 4.13 11.73
N GLN A 232 5.67 3.08 12.02
CA GLN A 232 6.16 1.85 12.62
C GLN A 232 5.53 0.65 11.91
N GLY A 233 6.36 -0.10 11.18
CA GLY A 233 5.91 -1.14 10.28
C GLY A 233 4.96 -0.59 9.22
N ARG A 234 3.71 -1.07 9.28
CA ARG A 234 2.59 -0.65 8.44
C ARG A 234 1.62 0.32 9.15
N GLN A 235 1.98 0.83 10.33
CA GLN A 235 1.19 1.83 11.05
C GLN A 235 1.75 3.24 10.82
N LEU A 236 0.83 4.21 10.76
CA LEU A 236 1.13 5.63 10.70
C LEU A 236 0.44 6.32 11.87
N LEU A 237 1.23 7.06 12.65
CA LEU A 237 0.76 7.91 13.73
C LEU A 237 0.96 9.37 13.35
N LEU A 238 -0.11 10.15 13.37
CA LEU A 238 -0.06 11.60 13.21
C LEU A 238 -0.17 12.27 14.57
N ARG A 239 0.62 13.32 14.78
CA ARG A 239 0.76 14.02 16.06
C ARG A 239 0.58 15.52 15.94
N GLY A 240 0.09 16.11 17.02
CA GLY A 240 -0.04 17.56 17.17
C GLY A 240 1.28 18.26 17.49
N GLU A 241 1.19 19.56 17.74
CA GLU A 241 2.34 20.43 18.08
C GLU A 241 3.05 20.00 19.38
N ASP A 242 2.30 19.50 20.35
CA ASP A 242 2.79 18.98 21.64
C ASP A 242 3.25 17.52 21.57
N GLY A 243 3.25 16.91 20.38
CA GLY A 243 3.59 15.50 20.18
C GLY A 243 2.49 14.52 20.60
N LYS A 244 1.31 14.98 21.01
CA LYS A 244 0.20 14.09 21.37
C LYS A 244 -0.29 13.29 20.15
N PRO A 245 -0.66 12.01 20.33
CA PRO A 245 -1.25 11.21 19.28
C PRO A 245 -2.62 11.78 18.89
N LEU A 246 -2.79 12.14 17.62
CA LEU A 246 -4.05 12.67 17.10
C LEU A 246 -4.80 11.63 16.28
N LEU A 247 -4.10 10.92 15.38
CA LEU A 247 -4.73 9.98 14.46
C LEU A 247 -3.83 8.77 14.25
N ARG A 248 -4.41 7.57 14.27
CA ARG A 248 -3.70 6.33 13.94
C ARG A 248 -4.27 5.70 12.70
N PHE A 249 -3.40 5.23 11.84
CA PHE A 249 -3.75 4.58 10.59
C PHE A 249 -2.98 3.29 10.40
N GLU A 250 -3.52 2.45 9.53
CA GLU A 250 -2.88 1.24 9.01
C GLU A 250 -2.83 1.28 7.48
N ALA A 251 -1.69 0.89 6.92
CA ALA A 251 -1.52 0.76 5.48
C ALA A 251 -2.25 -0.47 4.96
N VAL A 252 -3.20 -0.26 4.04
CA VAL A 252 -3.96 -1.34 3.40
C VAL A 252 -3.61 -1.44 1.93
N GLU A 253 -3.35 -2.65 1.48
CA GLU A 253 -3.22 -3.03 0.07
C GLU A 253 -4.04 -4.29 -0.13
N LEU A 254 -4.80 -4.35 -1.23
CA LEU A 254 -5.58 -5.54 -1.60
C LEU A 254 -4.78 -6.38 -2.59
N GLY A 255 -5.09 -7.68 -2.72
CA GLY A 255 -4.43 -8.55 -3.70
C GLY A 255 -3.35 -9.44 -3.09
N LEU A 256 -2.76 -10.30 -3.95
CA LEU A 256 -2.02 -11.54 -3.62
C LEU A 256 -1.74 -11.68 -2.13
N GLN A 257 -2.67 -12.33 -1.43
CA GLN A 257 -2.62 -12.59 0.00
C GLN A 257 -1.21 -13.07 0.36
N ALA A 258 -0.68 -12.60 1.50
CA ALA A 258 0.45 -13.27 2.13
C ALA A 258 0.12 -14.79 2.22
N PRO A 259 1.11 -15.70 2.19
CA PRO A 259 0.84 -17.07 2.56
C PRO A 259 0.10 -17.00 3.89
N VAL A 260 -1.14 -17.48 3.91
CA VAL A 260 -1.82 -17.77 5.16
C VAL A 260 -0.88 -18.73 5.86
N GLU A 261 -0.29 -18.31 6.97
CA GLU A 261 0.44 -19.19 7.86
C GLU A 261 -0.61 -20.21 8.33
N GLU A 262 -0.71 -21.33 7.62
CA GLU A 262 -1.61 -22.42 7.97
C GLU A 262 -1.24 -22.85 9.39
N ASP A 263 -2.21 -22.74 10.30
CA ASP A 263 -2.11 -23.25 11.67
C ASP A 263 -1.46 -24.65 11.66
N PRO A 264 -0.53 -24.95 12.58
CA PRO A 264 0.14 -26.24 12.61
C PRO A 264 -0.88 -27.37 12.83
N PRO A 265 -0.64 -28.57 12.24
CA PRO A 265 -1.62 -29.64 12.24
C PRO A 265 -1.93 -30.11 13.67
N MET A 266 -3.23 -30.24 13.96
CA MET A 266 -3.73 -30.93 15.15
C MET A 266 -3.09 -32.32 15.25
N LEU A 267 -2.50 -32.60 16.41
CA LEU A 267 -1.90 -33.90 16.75
C LEU A 267 -2.96 -35.02 16.64
N PRO A 268 -2.60 -36.22 16.16
CA PRO A 268 -3.51 -37.36 16.15
C PRO A 268 -3.76 -37.89 17.57
N GLN A 269 -4.96 -38.43 17.78
CA GLN A 269 -5.40 -39.07 19.03
C GLN A 269 -4.66 -40.38 19.33
#